data_AF-A0A8K0N363-F1
#
_entry.id   AF-A0A8K0N363-F1
#
_cell.length_a   1.000
_cell.length_b   1.000
_cell.length_c   1.000
_cell.angle_alpha   90.00
_cell.angle_beta   90.00
_cell.angle_gamma   90.00
#
_symmetry.space_group_name_H-M   'P 1'
#
loop_
_entity.id
_entity.type
_entity.pdbx_description
1 polymer ?
#
loop_
_entity_poly.entity_id
_entity_poly.type
_entity_poly.pdbx_seq_one_letter_code
_entity_poly.pdbx_strand_id
1 'polypeptide(L)'
;MIGKEPLFVILGLKRVKDDNEELEKFVKSHVLRLLKMDKIAVLNELQRQEEVDLALKMFRIIQKEDWYKPDVFMYKDLIIVLAKSKRMEEVMQVWQSMRKEELFPDSQTYAEVIRGFLRHGSPADAMNIYEDMKKSPEPPKELPFRILLKGLLPHPLLRNKVKQDFEELFPERHIYDPPAEIFGMS
;
A
#
# COMPACT_ATOMS: atom_id res chain seq x y z
N MET A 1 9.25 13.47 20.24
CA MET A 1 8.30 14.53 20.62
C MET A 1 8.05 15.37 19.39
N ILE A 2 6.79 15.55 18.97
CA ILE A 2 6.46 16.38 17.80
C ILE A 2 6.73 17.85 18.16
N GLY A 3 7.41 18.58 17.26
CA GLY A 3 7.67 20.01 17.43
C GLY A 3 6.38 20.84 17.48
N LYS A 4 6.45 22.07 18.02
CA LYS A 4 5.28 22.95 18.13
C LYS A 4 4.63 23.26 16.78
N GLU A 5 5.45 23.43 15.74
CA GLU A 5 5.00 23.82 14.41
C GLU A 5 4.27 22.68 13.65
N PRO A 6 4.80 21.44 13.58
CA PRO A 6 4.03 20.32 13.07
C PRO A 6 2.72 20.09 13.84
N LEU A 7 2.73 20.21 15.18
CA LEU A 7 1.54 20.03 16.00
C LEU A 7 0.46 21.05 15.63
N PHE A 8 0.84 22.33 15.48
CA PHE A 8 -0.07 23.37 15.02
C PHE A 8 -0.67 23.03 13.65
N VAL A 9 0.17 22.57 12.71
CA VAL A 9 -0.30 22.20 11.37
C VAL A 9 -1.25 21.01 11.39
N ILE A 10 -0.95 19.96 12.16
CA ILE A 10 -1.83 18.77 12.28
C ILE A 10 -3.21 19.18 12.80
N LEU A 11 -3.24 19.96 13.89
CA LEU A 11 -4.50 20.43 14.47
C LEU A 11 -5.27 21.34 13.50
N GLY A 12 -4.57 22.23 12.81
CA GLY A 12 -5.15 23.11 11.81
C GLY A 12 -5.75 22.36 10.63
N LEU A 13 -5.01 21.42 10.03
CA LEU A 13 -5.48 20.55 8.95
C LEU A 13 -6.74 19.79 9.34
N LYS A 14 -6.74 19.17 10.53
CA LYS A 14 -7.89 18.41 11.03
C LYS A 14 -9.12 19.29 11.29
N ARG A 15 -8.92 20.55 11.69
CA ARG A 15 -10.02 21.50 11.94
C ARG A 15 -10.72 21.92 10.65
N VAL A 16 -9.97 22.09 9.56
CA VAL A 16 -10.51 22.59 8.27
C VAL A 16 -10.76 21.48 7.25
N LYS A 17 -10.63 20.20 7.64
CA LYS A 17 -10.63 19.06 6.68
C LYS A 17 -11.93 18.90 5.90
N ASP A 18 -13.04 19.37 6.44
CA ASP A 18 -14.37 19.26 5.84
C ASP A 18 -14.71 20.45 4.92
N ASP A 19 -13.89 21.52 4.92
CA ASP A 19 -14.01 22.68 4.03
C ASP A 19 -12.82 22.71 3.06
N ASN A 20 -13.06 22.34 1.80
CA ASN A 20 -12.02 22.29 0.78
C ASN A 20 -11.35 23.66 0.51
N GLU A 21 -12.08 24.76 0.61
CA GLU A 21 -11.51 26.09 0.34
C GLU A 21 -10.61 26.52 1.50
N GLU A 22 -11.07 26.34 2.73
CA GLU A 22 -10.25 26.61 3.92
C GLU A 22 -9.05 25.68 4.01
N LEU A 23 -9.19 24.40 3.66
CA LEU A 23 -8.10 23.43 3.64
C LEU A 23 -7.01 23.84 2.67
N GLU A 24 -7.36 24.22 1.43
CA GLU A 24 -6.38 24.67 0.45
C GLU A 24 -5.72 25.99 0.85
N LYS A 25 -6.46 26.93 1.44
CA LYS A 25 -5.89 28.16 2.01
C LYS A 25 -4.91 27.84 3.13
N PHE A 26 -5.27 26.92 4.03
CA PHE A 26 -4.42 26.51 5.15
C PHE A 26 -3.14 25.82 4.68
N VAL A 27 -3.24 24.92 3.70
CA VAL A 27 -2.09 24.25 3.08
C VAL A 27 -1.11 25.27 2.51
N LYS A 28 -1.58 26.22 1.70
CA LYS A 28 -0.74 27.24 1.08
C LYS A 28 -0.03 28.14 2.09
N SER A 29 -0.75 28.52 3.15
CA SER A 29 -0.24 29.47 4.14
C SER A 29 0.59 28.84 5.26
N HIS A 30 0.39 27.56 5.58
CA HIS A 30 1.03 26.91 6.74
C HIS A 30 1.83 25.67 6.39
N VAL A 31 1.35 24.82 5.48
CA VAL A 31 1.98 23.52 5.19
C VAL A 31 3.17 23.67 4.24
N LEU A 32 3.02 24.46 3.17
CA LEU A 32 4.06 24.56 2.13
C LEU A 32 5.38 25.15 2.65
N ARG A 33 5.33 26.01 3.67
CA ARG A 33 6.51 26.61 4.30
C ARG A 33 7.22 25.71 5.33
N LEU A 34 6.63 24.57 5.69
CA LEU A 34 7.25 23.66 6.66
C LEU A 34 8.58 23.14 6.15
N LEU A 35 9.52 22.98 7.08
CA LEU A 35 10.80 22.31 6.79
C LEU A 35 10.58 20.82 6.54
N LYS A 36 11.57 20.19 5.89
CA LYS A 36 11.57 18.74 5.59
C LYS A 36 11.15 17.88 6.78
N MET A 37 11.81 18.07 7.92
CA MET A 37 11.57 17.26 9.12
C MET A 37 10.15 17.44 9.65
N ASP A 38 9.61 18.66 9.58
CA ASP A 38 8.26 18.96 10.04
C ASP A 38 7.22 18.37 9.10
N LYS A 39 7.41 18.46 7.77
CA LYS A 39 6.52 17.82 6.79
C LYS A 39 6.44 16.30 7.01
N ILE A 40 7.59 15.65 7.22
CA ILE A 40 7.66 14.21 7.53
C ILE A 40 6.95 13.91 8.85
N ALA A 41 7.16 14.72 9.90
CA ALA A 41 6.49 14.55 11.18
C ALA A 41 4.96 14.68 11.08
N VAL A 42 4.46 15.64 10.28
CA VAL A 42 3.03 15.80 9.99
C VAL A 42 2.49 14.55 9.29
N LEU A 43 3.14 14.08 8.21
CA LEU A 43 2.70 12.88 7.48
C LEU A 43 2.61 11.66 8.41
N ASN A 44 3.67 11.38 9.16
CA ASN A 44 3.74 10.21 10.04
C ASN A 44 2.65 10.26 11.12
N GLU A 45 2.37 11.43 11.70
CA GLU A 45 1.33 11.57 12.72
C GLU A 45 -0.07 11.43 12.13
N LEU A 46 -0.32 11.96 10.93
CA LEU A 46 -1.60 11.77 10.24
C LEU A 46 -1.83 10.29 9.89
N GLN A 47 -0.79 9.58 9.42
CA GLN A 47 -0.83 8.13 9.20
C GLN A 47 -1.11 7.37 10.50
N ARG A 48 -0.45 7.74 11.61
CA ARG A 48 -0.65 7.13 12.92
C ARG A 48 -2.07 7.33 13.46
N GLN A 49 -2.69 8.46 13.15
CA GLN A 49 -4.07 8.78 13.52
C GLN A 49 -5.12 8.29 12.51
N GLU A 50 -4.69 7.59 11.45
CA GLU A 50 -5.55 7.12 10.35
C GLU A 50 -6.36 8.25 9.69
N GLU A 51 -5.85 9.49 9.69
CA GLU A 51 -6.42 10.63 8.96
C GLU A 51 -6.04 10.52 7.48
N VAL A 52 -6.62 9.52 6.80
CA VAL A 52 -6.17 8.99 5.50
C VAL A 52 -6.13 10.05 4.39
N ASP A 53 -7.17 10.87 4.25
CA ASP A 53 -7.24 11.89 3.20
C ASP A 53 -6.18 12.97 3.39
N LEU A 54 -5.96 13.39 4.64
CA LEU A 54 -4.92 14.34 4.99
C LEU A 54 -3.52 13.75 4.79
N ALA A 55 -3.30 12.50 5.19
CA ALA A 55 -2.04 11.80 4.97
C ALA A 55 -1.71 11.68 3.47
N LEU A 56 -2.67 11.30 2.65
CA LEU A 56 -2.50 11.23 1.19
C LEU A 56 -2.21 12.61 0.57
N LYS A 57 -2.88 13.67 1.05
CA LYS A 57 -2.59 15.05 0.62
C LYS A 57 -1.19 15.49 1.04
N MET A 58 -0.79 15.20 2.28
CA MET A 58 0.55 15.53 2.79
C MET A 58 1.65 14.79 2.02
N PHE A 59 1.43 13.51 1.71
CA PHE A 59 2.33 12.72 0.89
C PHE A 59 2.52 13.33 -0.51
N ARG A 60 1.43 13.70 -1.18
CA ARG A 60 1.47 14.37 -2.50
C ARG A 60 2.14 15.75 -2.44
N ILE A 61 2.08 16.46 -1.31
CA ILE A 61 2.83 17.70 -1.11
C ILE A 61 4.32 17.39 -1.01
N ILE A 62 4.70 16.41 -0.19
CA ILE A 62 6.10 15.99 -0.01
C ILE A 62 6.73 15.56 -1.34
N GLN A 63 6.00 14.83 -2.20
CA GLN A 63 6.47 14.43 -3.53
C GLN A 63 6.85 15.59 -4.47
N LYS A 64 6.38 16.81 -4.20
CA LYS A 64 6.65 18.00 -5.03
C LYS A 64 7.80 18.85 -4.49
N GLU A 65 8.41 18.45 -3.39
CA GLU A 65 9.50 19.20 -2.75
C GLU A 65 10.84 18.93 -3.43
N ASP A 66 11.68 19.96 -3.56
CA ASP A 66 13.01 19.81 -4.18
C ASP A 66 13.92 18.82 -3.43
N TRP A 67 13.70 18.65 -2.12
CA TRP A 67 14.46 17.73 -1.28
C TRP A 67 13.91 16.30 -1.29
N TYR A 68 12.78 16.07 -1.96
CA TYR A 68 12.13 14.76 -2.03
C TYR A 68 13.10 13.73 -2.61
N LYS A 69 13.14 12.58 -1.95
CA LYS A 69 13.80 11.38 -2.45
C LYS A 69 12.83 10.23 -2.27
N PRO A 70 12.59 9.42 -3.31
CA PRO A 70 11.74 8.25 -3.17
C PRO A 70 12.23 7.33 -2.05
N ASP A 71 11.31 6.92 -1.19
CA ASP A 71 11.59 6.08 -0.02
C ASP A 71 10.52 5.00 0.09
N VAL A 72 10.93 3.75 -0.01
CA VAL A 72 10.06 2.56 0.11
C VAL A 72 9.23 2.61 1.39
N PHE A 73 9.80 3.03 2.52
CA PHE A 73 9.10 3.04 3.81
C PHE A 73 7.93 4.03 3.82
N MET A 74 8.12 5.21 3.22
CA MET A 74 7.08 6.23 3.13
C MET A 74 5.87 5.75 2.31
N TYR A 75 6.13 5.05 1.18
CA TYR A 75 5.08 4.43 0.38
C TYR A 75 4.40 3.28 1.13
N LYS A 76 5.18 2.39 1.74
CA LYS A 76 4.70 1.23 2.50
C LYS A 76 3.72 1.65 3.59
N ASP A 77 4.09 2.60 4.44
CA ASP A 77 3.24 3.03 5.56
C ASP A 77 1.92 3.64 5.07
N LEU A 78 1.96 4.42 3.98
CA LEU A 78 0.75 5.00 3.39
C LEU A 78 -0.16 3.92 2.78
N ILE A 79 0.42 2.97 2.04
CA ILE A 79 -0.30 1.83 1.47
C ILE A 79 -0.99 1.02 2.58
N ILE A 80 -0.31 0.75 3.69
CA ILE A 80 -0.88 0.01 4.83
C ILE A 80 -2.08 0.76 5.43
N VAL A 81 -1.96 2.07 5.66
CA VAL A 81 -3.05 2.90 6.21
C VAL A 81 -4.25 2.93 5.26
N LEU A 82 -4.02 3.08 3.96
CA LEU A 82 -5.08 3.04 2.93
C LEU A 82 -5.78 1.67 2.88
N ALA A 83 -5.00 0.59 2.88
CA ALA A 83 -5.54 -0.78 2.84
C ALA A 83 -6.37 -1.10 4.09
N LYS A 84 -5.92 -0.71 5.29
CA LYS A 84 -6.69 -0.83 6.54
C LYS A 84 -8.01 -0.07 6.49
N SER A 85 -8.02 1.07 5.82
CA SER A 85 -9.20 1.92 5.61
C SER A 85 -10.07 1.48 4.41
N LYS A 86 -9.76 0.33 3.79
CA LYS A 86 -10.45 -0.22 2.62
C LYS A 86 -10.45 0.71 1.38
N ARG A 87 -9.50 1.64 1.31
CA ARG A 87 -9.31 2.61 0.21
C ARG A 87 -8.44 1.99 -0.90
N MET A 88 -8.92 0.90 -1.49
CA MET A 88 -8.09 0.05 -2.37
C MET A 88 -7.77 0.68 -3.72
N GLU A 89 -8.61 1.59 -4.21
CA GLU A 89 -8.32 2.38 -5.42
C GLU A 89 -7.09 3.27 -5.20
N GLU A 90 -7.04 3.96 -4.06
CA GLU A 90 -5.90 4.79 -3.69
C GLU A 90 -4.65 3.96 -3.36
N VAL A 91 -4.81 2.76 -2.78
CA VAL A 91 -3.68 1.80 -2.67
C VAL A 91 -3.06 1.57 -4.04
N MET A 92 -3.86 1.31 -5.07
CA MET A 92 -3.34 1.10 -6.42
C MET A 92 -2.68 2.36 -6.97
N GLN A 93 -3.24 3.55 -6.76
CA GLN A 93 -2.62 4.81 -7.20
C GLN A 93 -1.24 5.02 -6.57
N VAL A 94 -1.13 4.84 -5.25
CA VAL A 94 0.13 4.97 -4.52
C VAL A 94 1.12 3.88 -4.94
N TRP A 95 0.66 2.66 -5.18
CA TRP A 95 1.47 1.56 -5.71
C TRP A 95 2.04 1.88 -7.09
N GLN A 96 1.22 2.39 -8.02
CA GLN A 96 1.69 2.80 -9.34
C GLN A 96 2.69 3.96 -9.26
N SER A 97 2.52 4.88 -8.32
CA SER A 97 3.51 5.92 -8.04
C SER A 97 4.84 5.31 -7.56
N MET A 98 4.81 4.37 -6.61
CA MET A 98 6.01 3.65 -6.13
C MET A 98 6.74 2.93 -7.26
N ARG A 99 6.00 2.31 -8.19
CA ARG A 99 6.57 1.64 -9.38
C ARG A 99 7.27 2.60 -10.33
N LYS A 100 6.71 3.80 -10.54
CA LYS A 100 7.31 4.82 -11.41
C LYS A 100 8.62 5.35 -10.85
N GLU A 101 8.76 5.33 -9.53
CA GLU A 101 10.01 5.64 -8.82
C GLU A 101 10.97 4.43 -8.76
N GLU A 102 10.65 3.32 -9.45
CA GLU A 102 11.45 2.08 -9.47
C GLU A 102 11.75 1.50 -8.08
N LEU A 103 10.82 1.72 -7.14
CA LEU A 103 10.93 1.23 -5.78
C LEU A 103 10.29 -0.15 -5.63
N PHE A 104 11.02 -1.05 -4.96
CA PHE A 104 10.57 -2.41 -4.66
C PHE A 104 10.41 -2.57 -3.14
N PRO A 105 9.20 -2.87 -2.64
CA PRO A 105 9.01 -3.09 -1.22
C PRO A 105 9.43 -4.51 -0.84
N ASP A 106 9.51 -4.76 0.47
CA ASP A 106 9.82 -6.09 0.98
C ASP A 106 8.68 -7.10 0.70
N SER A 107 9.03 -8.39 0.75
CA SER A 107 8.06 -9.48 0.54
C SER A 107 6.85 -9.45 1.48
N GLN A 108 7.00 -8.91 2.69
CA GLN A 108 5.88 -8.75 3.63
C GLN A 108 4.86 -7.73 3.11
N THR A 109 5.33 -6.61 2.58
CA THR A 109 4.49 -5.56 2.00
C THR A 109 3.71 -6.09 0.80
N TYR A 110 4.36 -6.82 -0.11
CA TYR A 110 3.67 -7.53 -1.20
C TYR A 110 2.56 -8.44 -0.67
N ALA A 111 2.87 -9.27 0.33
CA ALA A 111 1.90 -10.19 0.94
C ALA A 111 0.68 -9.45 1.55
N GLU A 112 0.91 -8.31 2.22
CA GLU A 112 -0.15 -7.50 2.82
C GLU A 112 -1.06 -6.87 1.78
N VAL A 113 -0.48 -6.27 0.73
CA VAL A 113 -1.25 -5.63 -0.36
C VAL A 113 -2.05 -6.66 -1.16
N ILE A 114 -1.43 -7.78 -1.53
CA ILE A 114 -2.11 -8.92 -2.20
C ILE A 114 -3.29 -9.39 -1.35
N ARG A 115 -3.10 -9.59 -0.04
CA ARG A 115 -4.17 -9.98 0.88
C ARG A 115 -5.28 -8.95 0.92
N GLY A 116 -4.95 -7.65 0.90
CA GLY A 116 -5.90 -6.55 0.85
C GLY A 116 -6.81 -6.63 -0.37
N PHE A 117 -6.24 -6.73 -1.57
CA PHE A 117 -7.00 -6.84 -2.81
C PHE A 117 -7.85 -8.11 -2.89
N LEU A 118 -7.33 -9.26 -2.46
CA LEU A 118 -8.12 -10.50 -2.40
C LEU A 118 -9.33 -10.37 -1.47
N ARG A 119 -9.16 -9.75 -0.30
CA ARG A 119 -10.27 -9.50 0.65
C ARG A 119 -11.27 -8.48 0.14
N HIS A 120 -10.83 -7.54 -0.68
CA HIS A 120 -11.69 -6.56 -1.33
C HIS A 120 -12.49 -7.13 -2.51
N GLY A 121 -12.14 -8.35 -2.97
CA GLY A 121 -12.79 -8.97 -4.13
C GLY A 121 -12.17 -8.57 -5.47
N SER A 122 -10.93 -8.05 -5.47
CA SER A 122 -10.18 -7.65 -6.67
C SER A 122 -9.01 -8.60 -6.96
N PRO A 123 -9.27 -9.84 -7.42
CA PRO A 123 -8.20 -10.80 -7.73
C PRO A 123 -7.30 -10.33 -8.88
N ALA A 124 -7.83 -9.54 -9.83
CA ALA A 124 -7.04 -8.97 -10.92
C ALA A 124 -5.96 -8.01 -10.39
N ASP A 125 -6.31 -7.13 -9.45
CA ASP A 125 -5.34 -6.23 -8.81
C ASP A 125 -4.35 -7.00 -7.94
N ALA A 126 -4.81 -8.02 -7.21
CA ALA A 126 -3.90 -8.90 -6.47
C ALA A 126 -2.87 -9.56 -7.40
N MET A 127 -3.28 -9.99 -8.59
CA MET A 127 -2.37 -10.52 -9.60
C MET A 127 -1.44 -9.46 -10.19
N ASN A 128 -1.87 -8.21 -10.36
CA ASN A 128 -0.98 -7.12 -10.78
C ASN A 128 0.18 -6.92 -9.78
N ILE A 129 -0.13 -6.93 -8.48
CA ILE A 129 0.86 -6.83 -7.40
C ILE A 129 1.79 -8.06 -7.40
N TYR A 130 1.25 -9.24 -7.69
CA TYR A 130 2.03 -10.47 -7.82
C TYR A 130 3.02 -10.43 -9.00
N GLU A 131 2.61 -9.92 -10.16
CA GLU A 131 3.51 -9.77 -11.30
C GLU A 131 4.60 -8.73 -11.03
N ASP A 132 4.31 -7.68 -10.26
CA ASP A 132 5.31 -6.73 -9.81
C ASP A 132 6.31 -7.38 -8.83
N MET A 133 5.84 -8.26 -7.93
CA MET A 133 6.70 -9.04 -7.03
C MET A 133 7.69 -9.92 -7.82
N LYS A 134 7.24 -10.57 -8.90
CA LYS A 134 8.12 -11.41 -9.74
C LYS A 134 9.24 -10.61 -10.43
N LYS A 135 9.05 -9.30 -10.62
CA LYS A 135 10.05 -8.39 -11.18
C LYS A 135 10.99 -7.78 -10.13
N SER A 136 10.72 -8.03 -8.85
CA SER A 136 11.58 -7.56 -7.77
C SER A 136 12.98 -8.18 -7.89
N PRO A 137 14.05 -7.42 -7.59
CA PRO A 137 15.40 -7.98 -7.48
C PRO A 137 15.52 -9.02 -6.35
N GLU A 138 14.65 -8.94 -5.34
CA GLU A 138 14.61 -9.95 -4.28
C GLU A 138 13.86 -11.20 -4.74
N PRO A 139 14.42 -12.40 -4.50
CA PRO A 139 13.71 -13.65 -4.77
C PRO A 139 12.35 -13.68 -4.06
N PRO A 140 11.26 -14.06 -4.75
CA PRO A 140 9.96 -14.23 -4.13
C PRO A 140 10.03 -15.17 -2.92
N LYS A 141 9.31 -14.82 -1.84
CA LYS A 141 9.13 -15.71 -0.68
C LYS A 141 7.77 -16.39 -0.76
N GLU A 142 7.60 -17.48 -0.02
CA GLU A 142 6.40 -18.32 -0.11
C GLU A 142 5.12 -17.66 0.42
N LEU A 143 5.24 -16.73 1.36
CA LEU A 143 4.08 -16.14 2.03
C LEU A 143 3.09 -15.50 1.03
N PRO A 144 3.52 -14.62 0.10
CA PRO A 144 2.69 -14.14 -1.00
C PRO A 144 1.95 -15.24 -1.79
N PHE A 145 2.64 -16.32 -2.17
CA PHE A 145 2.04 -17.44 -2.91
C PHE A 145 0.97 -18.16 -2.09
N ARG A 146 1.26 -18.46 -0.81
CA ARG A 146 0.28 -19.12 0.08
C ARG A 146 -1.00 -18.29 0.23
N ILE A 147 -0.87 -16.96 0.26
CA ILE A 147 -2.01 -16.04 0.31
C ILE A 147 -2.80 -16.08 -1.00
N LEU A 148 -2.11 -15.99 -2.15
CA LEU A 148 -2.75 -16.08 -3.47
C LEU A 148 -3.47 -17.41 -3.67
N LEU A 149 -2.81 -18.54 -3.42
CA LEU A 149 -3.37 -19.88 -3.61
C LEU A 149 -4.61 -20.14 -2.76
N LYS A 150 -4.66 -19.55 -1.56
CA LYS A 150 -5.83 -19.58 -0.69
C LYS A 150 -6.93 -18.62 -1.18
N GLY A 151 -6.57 -17.38 -1.52
CA GLY A 151 -7.55 -16.36 -1.92
C GLY A 151 -8.13 -16.55 -3.32
N LEU A 152 -7.42 -17.26 -4.20
CA LEU A 152 -7.84 -17.55 -5.57
C LEU A 152 -8.56 -18.89 -5.71
N LEU A 153 -8.99 -19.53 -4.61
CA LEU A 153 -9.84 -20.72 -4.68
C LEU A 153 -11.06 -20.53 -5.61
N PRO A 154 -11.77 -19.38 -5.62
CA PRO A 154 -12.86 -19.13 -6.56
C PRO A 154 -12.42 -18.83 -8.02
N HIS A 155 -11.11 -18.70 -8.27
CA HIS A 155 -10.54 -18.29 -9.55
C HIS A 155 -9.48 -19.30 -10.03
N PRO A 156 -9.90 -20.51 -10.45
CA PRO A 156 -9.00 -21.65 -10.69
C PRO A 156 -7.94 -21.38 -11.75
N LEU A 157 -8.24 -20.58 -12.79
CA LEU A 157 -7.27 -20.21 -13.82
C LEU A 157 -6.10 -19.39 -13.25
N LEU A 158 -6.40 -18.38 -12.42
CA LEU A 158 -5.39 -17.57 -11.76
C LEU A 158 -4.63 -18.39 -10.71
N ARG A 159 -5.34 -19.23 -9.95
CA ARG A 159 -4.74 -20.11 -8.94
C ARG A 159 -3.76 -21.09 -9.56
N ASN A 160 -4.11 -21.73 -10.67
CA ASN A 160 -3.26 -22.69 -11.35
C ASN A 160 -1.98 -22.05 -11.89
N LYS A 161 -2.07 -20.81 -12.41
CA LYS A 161 -0.88 -20.04 -12.80
C LYS A 161 0.06 -19.83 -11.61
N VAL A 162 -0.46 -19.34 -10.48
CA VAL A 162 0.35 -19.12 -9.26
C VAL A 162 0.92 -20.44 -8.73
N LYS A 163 0.19 -21.56 -8.85
CA LYS A 163 0.65 -22.88 -8.43
C LYS A 163 1.82 -23.36 -9.28
N GLN A 164 1.73 -23.24 -10.60
CA GLN A 164 2.82 -23.57 -11.53
C GLN A 164 4.07 -22.73 -11.23
N ASP A 165 3.89 -21.41 -11.12
CA ASP A 165 4.99 -20.50 -10.76
C ASP A 165 5.64 -20.88 -9.41
N PHE A 166 4.84 -21.35 -8.43
CA PHE A 166 5.38 -21.81 -7.14
C PHE A 166 6.18 -23.10 -7.27
N GLU A 167 5.66 -24.11 -7.99
CA GLU A 167 6.34 -25.40 -8.17
C GLU A 167 7.67 -25.24 -8.93
N GLU A 168 7.73 -24.31 -9.90
CA GLU A 168 8.97 -23.95 -10.60
C GLU A 168 9.99 -23.27 -9.68
N LEU A 169 9.55 -22.36 -8.80
CA LEU A 169 10.43 -21.60 -7.91
C LEU A 169 10.83 -22.38 -6.65
N PHE A 170 10.01 -23.32 -6.21
CA PHE A 170 10.19 -24.08 -4.97
C PHE A 170 10.02 -25.59 -5.23
N PRO A 171 10.86 -26.22 -6.06
CA PRO A 171 10.68 -27.60 -6.52
C PRO A 171 10.69 -28.64 -5.40
N GLU A 172 11.35 -28.34 -4.28
CA GLU A 172 11.38 -29.20 -3.08
C GLU A 172 10.15 -29.02 -2.18
N ARG A 173 9.26 -28.07 -2.48
CA ARG A 173 8.10 -27.76 -1.64
C ARG A 173 6.82 -28.10 -2.36
N HIS A 174 6.06 -29.04 -1.79
CA HIS A 174 4.73 -29.37 -2.29
C HIS A 174 3.66 -28.54 -1.59
N ILE A 175 2.85 -27.83 -2.37
CA ILE A 175 1.62 -27.22 -1.87
C ILE A 175 0.59 -28.34 -1.67
N TYR A 176 0.03 -28.43 -0.46
CA TYR A 176 -1.14 -29.27 -0.24
C TYR A 176 -2.32 -28.75 -1.07
N ASP A 177 -2.73 -29.52 -2.08
CA ASP A 177 -3.86 -29.22 -2.96
C ASP A 177 -4.98 -30.22 -2.67
N PRO A 178 -5.93 -29.89 -1.77
CA PRO A 178 -7.03 -30.79 -1.48
C PRO A 178 -7.87 -31.01 -2.76
N PRO A 179 -8.32 -32.24 -3.05
CA PRO A 179 -9.14 -32.51 -4.22
C PRO A 179 -10.38 -31.61 -4.24
N ALA A 180 -10.76 -31.17 -5.44
CA ALA A 180 -11.82 -30.18 -5.69
C ALA A 180 -13.18 -30.52 -5.04
N GLU A 181 -13.37 -31.78 -4.65
CA GLU A 181 -14.58 -32.34 -4.03
C GLU A 181 -14.87 -31.85 -2.61
N ILE A 182 -13.94 -31.15 -1.95
CA ILE A 182 -14.13 -30.68 -0.55
C ILE A 182 -14.88 -29.34 -0.45
N PHE A 183 -15.02 -28.61 -1.56
CA PHE A 183 -15.82 -27.39 -1.59
C PHE A 183 -17.19 -27.70 -2.16
N GLY A 184 -18.06 -28.25 -1.31
CA GLY A 184 -19.46 -28.51 -1.63
C GLY A 184 -20.16 -27.28 -2.20
N MET A 185 -20.23 -27.21 -3.52
CA MET A 185 -21.23 -26.45 -4.25
C MET A 185 -22.38 -27.42 -4.54
N SER A 186 -23.36 -27.41 -3.65
CA SER A 186 -24.72 -27.92 -3.88
C SER A 186 -25.71 -26.78 -3.68
#